data_AF-A0A434IMU8-F1
#
_entry.id   AF-A0A434IMU8-F1
#
_cell.length_a   1.000
_cell.length_b   1.000
_cell.length_c   1.000
_cell.angle_alpha   90.00
_cell.angle_beta   90.00
_cell.angle_gamma   90.00
#
_symmetry.space_group_name_H-M   'P 1'
#
loop_
_entity.id
_entity.type
_entity.pdbx_description
1 polymer ?
#
loop_
_entity_poly.entity_id
_entity_poly.type
_entity_poly.pdbx_seq_one_letter_code
_entity_poly.pdbx_strand_id
1 'polypeptide(L)'
;IKGGPGEAVWWDKVPSKFDGWSAVDFEKAGFRAVPSSVVRRSAYVAPGAVLMPSFVNVGAYVDSGTMVDTWASVGSCAQIGKNVHLSGGVGIGGVLEPMQAGPTIIEDNCFIGARSEVVEGCIVREGSVLGMGVFIGQSTKIVDRATGEIFYGEVPPNSVVVAGTMPGKPFPNGEPGPNLYCAVIVKRVDAKTRSKTSINELLRD
;
A
#
# COMPACT_ATOMS: atom_id res chain seq x y z
N ILE A 1 22.67 2.72 17.24
CA ILE A 1 21.38 2.40 17.89
C ILE A 1 21.52 1.04 18.56
N LYS A 2 21.23 0.93 19.87
CA LYS A 2 21.39 -0.31 20.66
C LYS A 2 20.22 -1.28 20.42
N GLY A 3 20.37 -2.54 20.86
CA GLY A 3 19.29 -3.54 20.90
C GLY A 3 19.34 -4.63 19.83
N GLY A 4 20.48 -4.79 19.14
CA GLY A 4 20.66 -5.83 18.14
C GLY A 4 20.90 -7.23 18.75
N PRO A 5 20.76 -8.30 17.95
CA PRO A 5 21.05 -9.66 18.39
C PRO A 5 22.49 -9.80 18.90
N GLY A 6 22.70 -10.49 20.01
CA GLY A 6 24.04 -10.73 20.57
C GLY A 6 24.78 -9.45 20.96
N GLU A 7 24.07 -8.46 21.51
CA GLU A 7 24.61 -7.14 21.89
C GLU A 7 25.13 -6.30 20.71
N ALA A 8 24.83 -6.71 19.48
CA ALA A 8 25.14 -5.92 18.30
C ALA A 8 24.41 -4.57 18.30
N VAL A 9 24.91 -3.65 17.48
CA VAL A 9 24.36 -2.31 17.30
C VAL A 9 24.05 -2.06 15.82
N TRP A 10 23.01 -1.26 15.56
CA TRP A 10 22.76 -0.70 14.24
C TRP A 10 23.47 0.65 14.06
N TRP A 11 23.84 0.97 12.82
CA TRP A 11 24.45 2.24 12.42
C TRP A 11 23.52 3.02 11.49
N ASP A 12 22.81 4.01 12.03
CA ASP A 12 21.91 4.89 11.28
C ASP A 12 21.81 6.26 11.99
N LYS A 13 21.42 7.29 11.24
CA LYS A 13 21.24 8.68 11.69
C LYS A 13 19.78 9.05 11.99
N VAL A 14 18.83 8.19 11.63
CA VAL A 14 17.40 8.44 11.87
C VAL A 14 16.96 7.70 13.15
N PRO A 15 16.51 8.42 14.19
CA PRO A 15 16.04 7.78 15.42
C PRO A 15 14.68 7.10 15.21
N SER A 16 14.37 6.14 16.09
CA SER A 16 13.04 5.53 16.17
C SER A 16 11.98 6.56 16.58
N LYS A 17 10.74 6.37 16.13
CA LYS A 17 9.57 7.09 16.66
C LYS A 17 9.41 6.85 18.16
N PHE A 18 9.71 5.64 18.62
CA PHE A 18 9.52 5.20 20.00
C PHE A 18 10.71 5.49 20.91
N ASP A 19 11.74 6.17 20.40
CA ASP A 19 12.90 6.54 21.20
C ASP A 19 12.47 7.48 22.35
N GLY A 20 12.67 7.02 23.59
CA GLY A 20 12.24 7.71 24.81
C GLY A 20 10.77 7.52 25.20
N TRP A 21 9.98 6.69 24.50
CA TRP A 21 8.56 6.48 24.82
C TRP A 21 8.36 5.61 26.08
N SER A 22 7.37 6.00 26.87
CA SER A 22 6.83 5.28 28.02
C SER A 22 5.42 4.75 27.74
N ALA A 23 4.84 4.03 28.70
CA ALA A 23 3.46 3.54 28.59
C ALA A 23 2.44 4.69 28.38
N VAL A 24 2.66 5.85 29.01
CA VAL A 24 1.78 7.03 28.87
C VAL A 24 1.80 7.56 27.44
N ASP A 25 2.95 7.53 26.77
CA ASP A 25 3.07 7.98 25.38
C ASP A 25 2.30 7.06 24.43
N PHE A 26 2.40 5.74 24.64
CA PHE A 26 1.63 4.76 23.87
C PHE A 26 0.13 4.85 24.11
N GLU A 27 -0.30 5.01 25.37
CA GLU A 27 -1.71 5.18 25.74
C GLU A 27 -2.29 6.44 25.09
N LYS A 28 -1.57 7.56 25.15
CA LYS A 28 -1.96 8.81 24.50
C LYS A 28 -2.03 8.68 22.98
N ALA A 29 -1.12 7.95 22.36
CA ALA A 29 -1.09 7.77 20.92
C ALA A 29 -2.18 6.81 20.41
N GLY A 30 -2.61 5.85 21.22
CA GLY A 30 -3.81 5.04 20.99
C GLY A 30 -3.70 4.02 19.85
N PHE A 31 -2.51 3.70 19.34
CA PHE A 31 -2.28 2.64 18.35
C PHE A 31 -1.52 1.46 18.96
N ARG A 32 -1.56 0.31 18.28
CA ARG A 32 -0.83 -0.89 18.68
C ARG A 32 0.44 -1.05 17.85
N ALA A 33 1.59 -1.16 18.51
CA ALA A 33 2.88 -1.50 17.90
C ALA A 33 3.28 -2.91 18.34
N VAL A 34 3.13 -3.91 17.47
CA VAL A 34 3.45 -5.31 17.76
C VAL A 34 4.94 -5.55 17.53
N PRO A 35 5.68 -6.15 18.47
CA PRO A 35 7.07 -6.52 18.24
C PRO A 35 7.21 -7.46 17.03
N SER A 36 8.05 -7.19 16.03
CA SER A 36 9.10 -6.15 15.93
C SER A 36 8.78 -5.04 14.90
N SER A 37 7.65 -4.33 15.03
CA SER A 37 7.31 -3.18 14.18
C SER A 37 8.34 -2.05 14.31
N VAL A 38 8.83 -1.51 13.18
CA VAL A 38 9.84 -0.46 13.14
C VAL A 38 9.24 0.80 12.53
N VAL A 39 9.27 1.90 13.28
CA VAL A 39 8.77 3.21 12.81
C VAL A 39 9.83 4.26 13.01
N ARG A 40 10.19 4.99 11.96
CA ARG A 40 11.15 6.10 12.04
C ARG A 40 10.50 7.37 12.59
N ARG A 41 11.28 8.19 13.33
CA ARG A 41 10.83 9.49 13.83
C ARG A 41 10.37 10.37 12.65
N SER A 42 9.35 11.21 12.89
CA SER A 42 8.54 11.99 11.94
C SER A 42 7.32 11.30 11.35
N ALA A 43 7.27 9.97 11.30
CA ALA A 43 6.07 9.27 10.87
C ALA A 43 4.91 9.46 11.86
N TYR A 44 3.72 9.75 11.33
CA TYR A 44 2.49 9.79 12.09
C TYR A 44 1.76 8.45 12.00
N VAL A 45 1.21 8.02 13.14
CA VAL A 45 0.39 6.80 13.26
C VAL A 45 -0.78 7.17 14.16
N ALA A 46 -1.98 7.11 13.61
CA ALA A 46 -3.20 7.56 14.26
C ALA A 46 -3.78 6.52 15.24
N PRO A 47 -4.66 6.95 16.17
CA PRO A 47 -5.35 6.04 17.08
C PRO A 47 -6.12 4.93 16.35
N GLY A 48 -6.17 3.75 16.97
CA GLY A 48 -6.83 2.56 16.43
C GLY A 48 -6.04 1.83 15.35
N ALA A 49 -4.94 2.39 14.83
CA ALA A 49 -4.09 1.67 13.89
C ALA A 49 -3.39 0.48 14.58
N VAL A 50 -3.08 -0.55 13.80
CA VAL A 50 -2.34 -1.73 14.26
C VAL A 50 -1.15 -1.97 13.34
N LEU A 51 0.05 -1.91 13.92
CA LEU A 51 1.30 -2.21 13.25
C LEU A 51 1.74 -3.61 13.67
N MET A 52 1.60 -4.58 12.77
CA MET A 52 2.24 -5.89 12.89
C MET A 52 3.77 -5.72 12.67
N PRO A 53 4.60 -6.78 12.72
CA PRO A 53 6.02 -6.67 12.37
C PRO A 53 6.19 -6.11 10.95
N SER A 54 6.38 -4.80 10.82
CA SER A 54 6.32 -4.01 9.58
C SER A 54 7.28 -2.82 9.67
N PHE A 55 7.41 -2.07 8.58
CA PHE A 55 8.25 -0.88 8.53
C PHE A 55 7.46 0.37 8.10
N VAL A 56 7.56 1.46 8.84
CA VAL A 56 6.98 2.76 8.49
C VAL A 56 8.07 3.84 8.50
N ASN A 57 8.29 4.46 7.34
CA ASN A 57 9.42 5.35 7.11
C ASN A 57 9.09 6.83 7.41
N VAL A 58 10.12 7.69 7.36
CA VAL A 58 10.03 9.13 7.66
C VAL A 58 8.92 9.84 6.87
N GLY A 59 8.23 10.78 7.50
CA GLY A 59 7.18 11.59 6.89
C GLY A 59 5.90 10.84 6.47
N ALA A 60 5.83 9.52 6.64
CA ALA A 60 4.63 8.76 6.36
C ALA A 60 3.48 9.16 7.29
N TYR A 61 2.25 9.07 6.79
CA TYR A 61 1.03 9.32 7.53
C TYR A 61 0.15 8.07 7.48
N VAL A 62 -0.05 7.42 8.63
CA VAL A 62 -0.94 6.26 8.75
C VAL A 62 -2.16 6.68 9.57
N ASP A 63 -3.32 6.81 8.93
CA ASP A 63 -4.54 7.31 9.56
C ASP A 63 -5.30 6.21 10.36
N SER A 64 -6.39 6.61 11.01
CA SER A 64 -7.05 5.84 12.07
C SER A 64 -7.65 4.52 11.59
N GLY A 65 -7.61 3.50 12.44
CA GLY A 65 -8.21 2.19 12.16
C GLY A 65 -7.49 1.37 11.09
N THR A 66 -6.36 1.85 10.58
CA THR A 66 -5.59 1.16 9.54
C THR A 66 -4.80 -0.02 10.07
N MET A 67 -4.84 -1.13 9.32
CA MET A 67 -4.10 -2.35 9.58
C MET A 67 -2.85 -2.39 8.68
N VAL A 68 -1.66 -2.43 9.29
CA VAL A 68 -0.38 -2.63 8.60
C VAL A 68 0.14 -4.02 8.97
N ASP A 69 -0.12 -5.01 8.10
CA ASP A 69 0.16 -6.42 8.37
C ASP A 69 1.65 -6.78 8.32
N THR A 70 1.94 -8.01 8.73
CA THR A 70 3.29 -8.55 8.83
C THR A 70 4.05 -8.42 7.51
N TRP A 71 5.24 -7.86 7.59
CA TRP A 71 6.16 -7.54 6.51
C TRP A 71 5.66 -6.51 5.50
N ALA A 72 4.57 -5.80 5.81
CA ALA A 72 4.21 -4.63 5.02
C ALA A 72 5.21 -3.49 5.23
N SER A 73 5.33 -2.62 4.22
CA SER A 73 6.20 -1.43 4.25
C SER A 73 5.41 -0.20 3.83
N VAL A 74 5.45 0.84 4.67
CA VAL A 74 4.91 2.17 4.35
C VAL A 74 6.10 3.10 4.13
N GLY A 75 6.36 3.43 2.87
CA GLY A 75 7.49 4.22 2.43
C GLY A 75 7.45 5.67 2.90
N SER A 76 8.55 6.39 2.66
CA SER A 76 8.68 7.78 3.11
C SER A 76 7.63 8.67 2.46
N CYS A 77 7.05 9.58 3.24
CA CYS A 77 5.97 10.49 2.84
C CYS A 77 4.67 9.81 2.36
N ALA A 78 4.58 8.48 2.33
CA ALA A 78 3.36 7.79 1.88
C ALA A 78 2.16 8.18 2.76
N GLN A 79 1.00 8.36 2.14
CA GLN A 79 -0.25 8.74 2.80
C GLN A 79 -1.19 7.55 2.79
N ILE A 80 -1.50 7.01 3.97
CA ILE A 80 -2.40 5.89 4.15
C ILE A 80 -3.64 6.39 4.88
N GLY A 81 -4.78 6.32 4.21
CA GLY A 81 -6.08 6.77 4.69
C GLY A 81 -6.61 5.94 5.87
N LYS A 82 -7.85 6.25 6.26
CA LYS A 82 -8.56 5.60 7.37
C LYS A 82 -9.06 4.23 6.97
N ASN A 83 -9.07 3.30 7.92
CA ASN A 83 -9.60 1.95 7.75
C ASN A 83 -9.00 1.22 6.53
N VAL A 84 -7.77 1.54 6.16
CA VAL A 84 -7.05 0.84 5.11
C VAL A 84 -6.55 -0.49 5.67
N HIS A 85 -6.57 -1.54 4.85
CA HIS A 85 -5.92 -2.80 5.18
C HIS A 85 -4.78 -3.06 4.20
N LEU A 86 -3.56 -2.87 4.66
CA LEU A 86 -2.34 -3.30 3.97
C LEU A 86 -2.03 -4.73 4.39
N SER A 87 -2.34 -5.71 3.54
CA SER A 87 -2.14 -7.12 3.84
C SER A 87 -0.66 -7.51 3.92
N GLY A 88 -0.39 -8.75 4.33
CA GLY A 88 0.97 -9.24 4.56
C GLY A 88 1.91 -9.04 3.35
N GLY A 89 3.05 -8.42 3.60
CA GLY A 89 4.07 -8.14 2.57
C GLY A 89 3.66 -7.11 1.52
N VAL A 90 2.67 -6.27 1.79
CA VAL A 90 2.34 -5.15 0.89
C VAL A 90 3.41 -4.06 0.99
N GLY A 91 3.90 -3.59 -0.14
CA GLY A 91 4.82 -2.46 -0.22
C GLY A 91 4.14 -1.20 -0.74
N ILE A 92 4.21 -0.11 0.03
CA ILE A 92 3.82 1.23 -0.41
C ILE A 92 5.09 2.05 -0.59
N GLY A 93 5.41 2.39 -1.83
CA GLY A 93 6.65 3.05 -2.22
C GLY A 93 6.77 4.45 -1.62
N GLY A 94 7.98 4.78 -1.15
CA GLY A 94 8.28 6.11 -0.62
C GLY A 94 8.67 7.09 -1.71
N VAL A 95 8.35 8.37 -1.52
CA VAL A 95 8.76 9.46 -2.40
C VAL A 95 9.25 10.61 -1.54
N LEU A 96 10.56 10.90 -1.58
CA LEU A 96 11.18 12.04 -0.90
C LEU A 96 11.62 13.10 -1.90
N GLU A 97 12.22 12.63 -2.99
CA GLU A 97 12.64 13.45 -4.11
C GLU A 97 12.04 12.87 -5.40
N PRO A 98 11.74 13.73 -6.38
CA PRO A 98 11.96 15.18 -6.36
C PRO A 98 10.88 15.93 -5.55
N MET A 99 11.17 17.16 -5.09
CA MET A 99 10.29 17.90 -4.15
C MET A 99 8.86 18.15 -4.68
N GLN A 100 8.69 18.25 -6.00
CA GLN A 100 7.40 18.43 -6.65
C GLN A 100 6.60 17.13 -6.82
N ALA A 101 7.20 15.96 -6.59
CA ALA A 101 6.51 14.70 -6.73
C ALA A 101 5.56 14.48 -5.55
N GLY A 102 4.31 14.17 -5.87
CA GLY A 102 3.36 13.70 -4.87
C GLY A 102 3.80 12.36 -4.28
N PRO A 103 3.55 12.11 -2.99
CA PRO A 103 3.79 10.81 -2.39
C PRO A 103 2.84 9.75 -2.95
N THR A 104 3.15 8.47 -2.69
CA THR A 104 2.18 7.39 -2.93
C THR A 104 1.01 7.53 -1.96
N ILE A 105 -0.22 7.46 -2.47
CA ILE A 105 -1.44 7.70 -1.69
C ILE A 105 -2.35 6.47 -1.79
N ILE A 106 -2.76 5.95 -0.64
CA ILE A 106 -3.84 4.98 -0.50
C ILE A 106 -4.96 5.66 0.26
N GLU A 107 -6.06 5.99 -0.42
CA GLU A 107 -7.19 6.68 0.19
C GLU A 107 -8.00 5.78 1.14
N ASP A 108 -8.97 6.38 1.83
CA ASP A 108 -9.76 5.72 2.88
C ASP A 108 -10.44 4.42 2.40
N ASN A 109 -10.61 3.48 3.32
CA ASN A 109 -11.34 2.22 3.14
C ASN A 109 -10.81 1.27 2.04
N CYS A 110 -9.59 1.51 1.56
CA CYS A 110 -8.94 0.62 0.60
C CYS A 110 -8.53 -0.72 1.24
N PHE A 111 -8.65 -1.79 0.48
CA PHE A 111 -8.04 -3.08 0.80
C PHE A 111 -6.93 -3.37 -0.21
N ILE A 112 -5.72 -3.61 0.28
CA ILE A 112 -4.56 -3.96 -0.55
C ILE A 112 -4.16 -5.40 -0.22
N GLY A 113 -4.42 -6.31 -1.16
CA GLY A 113 -4.17 -7.73 -1.01
C GLY A 113 -2.68 -8.06 -0.85
N ALA A 114 -2.40 -9.22 -0.24
CA ALA A 114 -1.04 -9.62 0.11
C ALA A 114 -0.10 -9.61 -1.10
N ARG A 115 1.16 -9.24 -0.86
CA ARG A 115 2.24 -9.19 -1.86
C ARG A 115 1.99 -8.22 -3.03
N SER A 116 1.05 -7.30 -2.87
CA SER A 116 0.85 -6.21 -3.82
C SER A 116 1.82 -5.06 -3.51
N GLU A 117 2.12 -4.26 -4.52
CA GLU A 117 3.04 -3.13 -4.42
C GLU A 117 2.43 -1.92 -5.14
N VAL A 118 2.41 -0.76 -4.48
CA VAL A 118 1.99 0.52 -5.09
C VAL A 118 3.10 1.53 -4.85
N VAL A 119 3.65 2.13 -5.91
CA VAL A 119 4.90 2.89 -5.82
C VAL A 119 4.86 4.20 -6.63
N GLU A 120 5.96 4.96 -6.59
CA GLU A 120 6.23 6.07 -7.52
C GLU A 120 5.18 7.20 -7.53
N GLY A 121 4.51 7.45 -6.40
CA GLY A 121 3.49 8.50 -6.31
C GLY A 121 2.15 8.11 -6.92
N CYS A 122 1.93 6.82 -7.18
CA CYS A 122 0.63 6.34 -7.63
C CYS A 122 -0.44 6.52 -6.55
N ILE A 123 -1.70 6.67 -6.98
CA ILE A 123 -2.85 6.89 -6.13
C ILE A 123 -3.83 5.73 -6.28
N VAL A 124 -4.19 5.11 -5.15
CA VAL A 124 -5.33 4.19 -5.08
C VAL A 124 -6.48 4.91 -4.41
N ARG A 125 -7.52 5.19 -5.19
CA ARG A 125 -8.67 5.98 -4.72
C ARG A 125 -9.59 5.20 -3.81
N GLU A 126 -10.37 5.95 -3.04
CA GLU A 126 -11.20 5.48 -1.92
C GLU A 126 -11.98 4.21 -2.22
N GLY A 127 -12.02 3.30 -1.24
CA GLY A 127 -12.86 2.10 -1.26
C GLY A 127 -12.40 0.99 -2.21
N SER A 128 -11.31 1.20 -2.95
CA SER A 128 -10.79 0.23 -3.91
C SER A 128 -10.25 -1.03 -3.22
N VAL A 129 -10.32 -2.15 -3.95
CA VAL A 129 -9.89 -3.48 -3.51
C VAL A 129 -8.89 -4.01 -4.52
N LEU A 130 -7.62 -4.06 -4.13
CA LEU A 130 -6.59 -4.78 -4.89
C LEU A 130 -6.51 -6.21 -4.38
N GLY A 131 -6.56 -7.17 -5.31
CA GLY A 131 -6.23 -8.57 -5.03
C GLY A 131 -4.75 -8.75 -4.66
N MET A 132 -4.33 -10.00 -4.53
CA MET A 132 -2.92 -10.33 -4.29
C MET A 132 -2.07 -10.12 -5.56
N GLY A 133 -0.81 -9.74 -5.38
CA GLY A 133 0.17 -9.64 -6.47
C GLY A 133 -0.15 -8.54 -7.50
N VAL A 134 -0.85 -7.49 -7.08
CA VAL A 134 -1.11 -6.31 -7.91
C VAL A 134 0.04 -5.32 -7.75
N PHE A 135 0.73 -4.98 -8.85
CA PHE A 135 1.92 -4.15 -8.88
C PHE A 135 1.66 -2.89 -9.69
N ILE A 136 1.54 -1.74 -9.04
CA ILE A 136 1.21 -0.46 -9.65
C ILE A 136 2.36 0.52 -9.44
N GLY A 137 3.06 0.82 -10.53
CA GLY A 137 3.94 1.98 -10.66
C GLY A 137 3.48 2.87 -11.80
N GLN A 138 4.21 3.95 -12.07
CA GLN A 138 3.87 4.93 -13.11
C GLN A 138 3.87 4.32 -14.53
N SER A 139 4.59 3.22 -14.72
CA SER A 139 4.64 2.48 -15.99
C SER A 139 3.64 1.32 -16.09
N THR A 140 2.95 0.97 -15.00
CA THR A 140 1.97 -0.12 -15.02
C THR A 140 0.72 0.32 -15.79
N LYS A 141 0.34 -0.48 -16.81
CA LYS A 141 -0.98 -0.37 -17.42
C LYS A 141 -2.04 -0.84 -16.45
N ILE A 142 -3.03 0.00 -16.17
CA ILE A 142 -4.23 -0.35 -15.41
C ILE A 142 -5.39 -0.39 -16.41
N VAL A 143 -5.94 -1.57 -16.70
CA VAL A 143 -6.90 -1.77 -17.78
C VAL A 143 -8.28 -2.01 -17.21
N ASP A 144 -9.28 -1.27 -17.64
CA ASP A 144 -10.68 -1.57 -17.34
C ASP A 144 -11.20 -2.65 -18.29
N ARG A 145 -11.53 -3.82 -17.75
CA ARG A 145 -12.01 -4.95 -18.55
C ARG A 145 -13.32 -4.65 -19.27
N ALA A 146 -14.18 -3.78 -18.72
CA ALA A 146 -15.49 -3.51 -19.29
C ALA A 146 -15.39 -2.54 -20.49
N THR A 147 -14.46 -1.60 -20.47
CA THR A 147 -14.36 -0.53 -21.48
C THR A 147 -13.13 -0.66 -22.39
N GLY A 148 -12.10 -1.40 -21.97
CA GLY A 148 -10.79 -1.44 -22.61
C GLY A 148 -9.94 -0.19 -22.37
N GLU A 149 -10.40 0.75 -21.53
CA GLU A 149 -9.66 1.97 -21.20
C GLU A 149 -8.40 1.63 -20.38
N ILE A 150 -7.32 2.39 -20.63
CA ILE A 150 -6.03 2.20 -19.96
C ILE A 150 -5.69 3.45 -19.16
N PHE A 151 -5.55 3.28 -17.86
CA PHE A 151 -5.07 4.27 -16.91
C PHE A 151 -3.59 4.02 -16.56
N TYR A 152 -2.94 5.05 -16.04
CA TYR A 152 -1.59 4.99 -15.46
C TYR A 152 -1.58 5.84 -14.20
N GLY A 153 -0.83 5.40 -13.19
CA GLY A 153 -0.61 6.18 -11.97
C GLY A 153 -1.80 6.29 -11.01
N GLU A 154 -3.03 6.02 -11.46
CA GLU A 154 -4.23 6.17 -10.63
C GLU A 154 -5.22 5.02 -10.82
N VAL A 155 -5.64 4.41 -9.72
CA VAL A 155 -6.76 3.47 -9.66
C VAL A 155 -8.02 4.26 -9.29
N PRO A 156 -9.08 4.29 -10.12
CA PRO A 156 -10.31 5.02 -9.83
C PRO A 156 -11.04 4.52 -8.56
N PRO A 157 -11.90 5.33 -7.93
CA PRO A 157 -12.58 4.95 -6.69
C PRO A 157 -13.40 3.66 -6.84
N ASN A 158 -13.46 2.89 -5.74
CA ASN A 158 -14.20 1.64 -5.63
C ASN A 158 -13.90 0.62 -6.75
N SER A 159 -12.68 0.61 -7.26
CA SER A 159 -12.25 -0.37 -8.26
C SER A 159 -11.88 -1.68 -7.59
N VAL A 160 -12.28 -2.80 -8.18
CA VAL A 160 -11.73 -4.13 -7.84
C VAL A 160 -10.68 -4.47 -8.88
N VAL A 161 -9.44 -4.61 -8.43
CA VAL A 161 -8.27 -4.75 -9.30
C VAL A 161 -7.58 -6.08 -9.04
N VAL A 162 -7.27 -6.82 -10.11
CA VAL A 162 -6.52 -8.07 -10.04
C VAL A 162 -5.30 -8.02 -10.95
N ALA A 163 -4.32 -8.89 -10.69
CA ALA A 163 -3.21 -9.09 -11.59
C ALA A 163 -3.69 -9.75 -12.90
N GLY A 164 -3.21 -9.26 -14.03
CA GLY A 164 -3.54 -9.81 -15.33
C GLY A 164 -2.45 -9.54 -16.36
N THR A 165 -2.79 -9.78 -17.62
CA THR A 165 -1.88 -9.53 -18.73
C THR A 165 -2.61 -8.96 -19.94
N MET A 166 -1.87 -8.25 -20.79
CA MET A 166 -2.32 -7.76 -22.08
C MET A 166 -1.44 -8.33 -23.19
N PRO A 167 -2.00 -8.59 -24.39
CA PRO A 167 -1.21 -9.02 -25.53
C PRO A 167 -0.16 -7.96 -25.86
N GLY A 168 1.09 -8.39 -25.96
CA GLY A 168 2.20 -7.55 -26.38
C GLY A 168 2.15 -7.23 -27.87
N LYS A 169 3.09 -6.40 -28.33
CA LYS A 169 3.26 -6.16 -29.77
C LYS A 169 3.63 -7.49 -30.45
N PRO A 170 3.06 -7.80 -31.62
CA PRO A 170 3.52 -8.91 -32.44
C PRO A 170 5.02 -8.84 -32.70
N PHE A 171 5.64 -9.99 -32.90
CA PHE A 171 7.02 -10.06 -33.35
C PHE A 171 7.18 -9.43 -34.74
N PRO A 172 8.40 -9.03 -35.16
CA PRO A 172 8.64 -8.49 -36.49
C PRO A 172 8.23 -9.44 -37.63
N ASN A 173 8.16 -10.74 -37.37
CA ASN A 173 7.70 -11.77 -38.32
C ASN A 173 6.16 -11.89 -38.40
N GLY A 174 5.40 -11.07 -37.67
CA GLY A 174 3.94 -11.08 -37.64
C GLY A 174 3.30 -12.09 -36.68
N GLU A 175 4.10 -12.92 -35.99
CA GLU A 175 3.58 -13.86 -34.99
C GLU A 175 3.14 -13.13 -33.71
N PRO A 176 2.14 -13.66 -32.98
CA PRO A 176 1.73 -13.10 -31.69
C PRO A 176 2.90 -12.99 -30.72
N GLY A 177 3.12 -11.79 -30.19
CA GLY A 177 4.14 -11.56 -29.17
C GLY A 177 3.71 -12.07 -27.78
N PRO A 178 4.62 -12.10 -26.80
CA PRO A 178 4.30 -12.50 -25.44
C PRO A 178 3.32 -11.52 -24.79
N ASN A 179 2.53 -12.02 -23.86
CA ASN A 179 1.72 -11.17 -22.99
C ASN A 179 2.61 -10.43 -21.99
N LEU A 180 2.25 -9.20 -21.65
CA LEU A 180 2.94 -8.39 -20.64
C LEU A 180 2.01 -8.13 -19.47
N TYR A 181 2.58 -8.00 -18.28
CA TYR A 181 1.86 -7.72 -17.05
C TYR A 181 1.02 -6.42 -17.15
N CYS A 182 -0.17 -6.45 -16.57
CA CYS A 182 -0.97 -5.26 -16.29
C CYS A 182 -1.82 -5.50 -15.02
N ALA A 183 -2.29 -4.41 -14.42
CA ALA A 183 -3.37 -4.46 -13.46
C ALA A 183 -4.71 -4.38 -14.21
N VAL A 184 -5.71 -5.16 -13.81
CA VAL A 184 -7.01 -5.22 -14.48
C VAL A 184 -8.11 -4.84 -13.50
N ILE A 185 -8.84 -3.77 -13.78
CA ILE A 185 -10.09 -3.43 -13.10
C ILE A 185 -11.16 -4.38 -13.64
N VAL A 186 -11.61 -5.33 -12.81
CA VAL A 186 -12.61 -6.34 -13.20
C VAL A 186 -14.04 -5.86 -12.98
N LYS A 187 -14.24 -4.96 -12.02
CA LYS A 187 -15.51 -4.28 -11.77
C LYS A 187 -15.26 -3.00 -10.98
N ARG A 188 -16.21 -2.07 -11.05
CA ARG A 188 -16.32 -0.91 -10.15
C ARG A 188 -17.58 -1.06 -9.33
N VAL A 189 -17.46 -0.99 -8.01
CA VAL A 189 -18.60 -1.13 -7.10
C VAL A 189 -19.03 0.22 -6.56
N ASP A 190 -20.30 0.36 -6.20
CA ASP A 190 -20.72 1.54 -5.43
C ASP A 190 -20.40 1.35 -3.94
N ALA A 191 -20.41 2.45 -3.17
CA ALA A 191 -20.09 2.43 -1.74
C ALA A 191 -21.05 1.56 -0.89
N LYS A 192 -22.31 1.43 -1.31
CA LYS A 192 -23.32 0.61 -0.63
C LYS A 192 -23.07 -0.88 -0.85
N THR A 193 -22.62 -1.25 -2.04
CA THR A 193 -22.18 -2.61 -2.38
C THR A 193 -20.88 -2.92 -1.65
N ARG A 194 -19.91 -2.01 -1.65
CA ARG A 194 -18.62 -2.17 -0.95
C ARG A 194 -18.75 -2.44 0.55
N SER A 195 -19.72 -1.82 1.21
CA SER A 195 -19.96 -1.96 2.67
C SER A 195 -20.72 -3.24 3.05
N LYS A 196 -21.40 -3.89 2.10
CA LYS A 196 -22.20 -5.10 2.34
C LYS A 196 -21.54 -6.37 1.84
N THR A 197 -20.70 -6.26 0.81
CA THR A 197 -20.06 -7.40 0.15
C THR A 197 -18.70 -7.64 0.78
N SER A 198 -18.41 -8.89 1.15
CA SER A 198 -17.10 -9.25 1.67
C SER A 198 -16.01 -9.11 0.59
N ILE A 199 -14.78 -8.87 1.01
CA ILE A 199 -13.63 -8.76 0.09
C ILE A 199 -13.50 -10.02 -0.79
N ASN A 200 -13.73 -11.20 -0.20
CA ASN A 200 -13.66 -12.47 -0.92
C ASN A 200 -14.74 -12.60 -2.00
N GLU A 201 -15.95 -12.09 -1.76
CA GLU A 201 -17.01 -12.07 -2.78
C GLU A 201 -16.69 -11.07 -3.89
N LEU A 202 -16.13 -9.90 -3.56
CA LEU A 202 -15.72 -8.92 -4.57
C LEU A 202 -14.66 -9.48 -5.53
N LEU A 203 -13.74 -10.31 -5.05
CA LEU A 203 -12.63 -10.87 -5.83
C LEU A 203 -12.96 -12.17 -6.60
N ARG A 204 -14.13 -12.79 -6.37
CA ARG A 204 -14.46 -14.10 -6.97
C ARG A 204 -14.98 -14.04 -8.42
N ASP A 205 -15.45 -12.89 -8.88
CA ASP A 205 -15.97 -12.66 -10.24
C ASP A 205 -15.19 -11.56 -10.99
#